data_AF-A0A820IH67-F1
#
_entry.id   AF-A0A820IH67-F1
#
_cell.length_a   1.000
_cell.length_b   1.000
_cell.length_c   1.000
_cell.angle_alpha   90.00
_cell.angle_beta   90.00
_cell.angle_gamma   90.00
#
_symmetry.space_group_name_H-M   'P 1'
#
loop_
_entity.id
_entity.type
_entity.pdbx_description
1 polymer ?
#
loop_
_entity_poly.entity_id
_entity_poly.type
_entity_poly.pdbx_seq_one_letter_code
_entity_poly.pdbx_strand_id
1 'polypeptide(L)'
;MNSELKNEEFVLSTRPSDQNEIKSAWKLQPCSMPTITNDNEFILKTLFVSVDPYLSSGLKKSALGGDINPIGTVQISGLIGRVIESKNSNIPVDTIVTG
;
A
#
# COMPACT_ATOMS: atom_id res chain seq x y z
N MET A 1 -25.30 1.74 -11.94
CA MET A 1 -24.25 1.66 -12.97
C MET A 1 -22.92 1.64 -12.24
N ASN A 2 -22.39 0.45 -11.97
CA ASN A 2 -21.11 0.30 -11.28
C ASN A 2 -20.02 0.65 -12.29
N SER A 3 -19.39 1.82 -12.18
CA SER A 3 -18.06 1.96 -12.77
C SER A 3 -17.19 0.92 -12.07
N GLU A 4 -16.56 0.02 -12.82
CA GLU A 4 -15.54 -0.88 -12.26
C GLU A 4 -14.57 -0.03 -11.44
N LEU A 5 -14.56 -0.23 -10.12
CA LEU A 5 -13.65 0.48 -9.24
C LEU A 5 -12.24 -0.01 -9.58
N LYS A 6 -11.50 0.82 -10.32
CA LYS A 6 -10.10 0.56 -10.64
C LYS A 6 -9.28 0.67 -9.36
N ASN A 7 -8.54 -0.38 -9.02
CA ASN A 7 -7.54 -0.36 -7.97
C ASN A 7 -6.15 -0.29 -8.59
N GLU A 8 -5.25 0.47 -7.97
CA GLU A 8 -3.87 0.61 -8.41
C GLU A 8 -2.96 0.52 -7.19
N GLU A 9 -1.78 -0.07 -7.39
CA GLU A 9 -0.76 -0.21 -6.37
C GLU A 9 0.56 0.40 -6.85
N PHE A 10 1.29 0.98 -5.89
CA PHE A 10 2.63 1.51 -6.11
C PHE A 10 3.65 0.53 -5.57
N VAL A 11 4.35 -0.16 -6.46
CA VAL A 11 5.23 -1.29 -6.11
C VAL A 11 6.69 -0.99 -6.37
N LEU A 12 7.55 -1.56 -5.53
CA LEU A 12 8.97 -1.59 -5.80
C LEU A 12 9.27 -2.70 -6.81
N SER A 13 9.55 -2.34 -8.06
CA SER A 13 9.76 -3.31 -9.14
C SER A 13 11.20 -3.79 -9.27
N THR A 14 12.17 -2.98 -8.87
CA THR A 14 13.60 -3.32 -8.89
C THR A 14 14.31 -2.64 -7.72
N ARG A 15 15.47 -3.18 -7.31
CA ARG A 15 16.36 -2.51 -6.35
C ARG A 15 17.23 -1.51 -7.11
N PRO A 16 17.14 -0.20 -6.85
CA PRO A 16 18.01 0.77 -7.49
C PRO A 16 19.44 0.56 -7.02
N SER A 17 20.38 0.56 -7.96
CA SER A 17 21.82 0.50 -7.68
C SER A 17 22.43 1.88 -7.39
N ASP A 18 21.82 2.94 -7.96
CA ASP A 18 22.19 4.33 -7.72
C ASP A 18 20.97 5.26 -7.61
N GLN A 19 21.23 6.55 -7.40
CA GLN A 19 20.18 7.55 -7.20
C GLN A 19 19.37 7.86 -8.46
N ASN A 20 19.94 7.66 -9.65
CA ASN A 20 19.26 7.91 -10.93
C ASN A 20 18.18 6.85 -11.19
N GLU A 21 18.34 5.64 -10.65
CA GLU A 21 17.40 4.53 -10.80
C GLU A 21 16.23 4.56 -9.81
N ILE A 22 16.27 5.40 -8.78
CA ILE A 22 15.23 5.41 -7.73
C ILE A 22 13.84 5.63 -8.31
N LYS A 23 13.70 6.55 -9.28
CA LYS A 23 12.39 6.86 -9.86
C LYS A 23 11.85 5.69 -10.70
N SER A 24 12.70 5.07 -11.51
CA SER A 24 12.32 3.95 -12.40
C SER A 24 12.15 2.62 -11.65
N ALA A 25 12.69 2.52 -10.42
CA ALA A 25 12.48 1.37 -9.54
C ALA A 25 11.01 1.21 -9.12
N TRP A 26 10.24 2.30 -9.07
CA TRP A 26 8.82 2.26 -8.69
C TRP A 26 7.89 2.18 -9.89
N LYS A 27 6.81 1.42 -9.74
CA LYS A 27 5.75 1.30 -10.75
C LYS A 27 4.39 1.49 -10.13
N LEU A 28 3.55 2.30 -10.76
CA LEU A 28 2.11 2.31 -10.52
C LEU A 28 1.47 1.31 -11.49
N GLN A 29 0.75 0.33 -10.97
CA GLN A 29 0.12 -0.71 -11.78
C GLN A 29 -1.29 -1.05 -11.30
N PRO A 30 -2.19 -1.49 -12.20
CA PRO A 30 -3.50 -1.99 -11.79
C PRO A 30 -3.37 -3.24 -10.92
N CYS A 31 -4.25 -3.38 -9.94
CA CYS A 31 -4.39 -4.60 -9.16
C CYS A 31 -5.86 -4.97 -8.98
N SER A 32 -6.11 -6.21 -8.55
CA SER A 32 -7.46 -6.65 -8.20
C SER A 32 -7.94 -5.90 -6.96
N MET A 33 -9.25 -5.66 -6.88
CA MET A 33 -9.87 -5.25 -5.62
C MET A 33 -9.64 -6.35 -4.57
N PRO A 34 -9.26 -5.99 -3.33
CA PRO A 34 -9.17 -6.96 -2.24
C PRO A 34 -10.56 -7.51 -1.90
N THR A 35 -10.60 -8.68 -1.27
CA THR A 35 -11.82 -9.29 -0.74
C THR A 35 -11.64 -9.61 0.74
N ILE A 36 -12.70 -9.45 1.53
CA ILE A 36 -12.64 -9.77 2.97
C ILE A 36 -12.83 -11.27 3.17
N THR A 37 -11.77 -11.95 3.59
CA THR A 37 -11.80 -13.40 3.79
C THR A 37 -12.04 -13.79 5.24
N ASN A 38 -11.64 -12.96 6.21
CA ASN A 38 -11.71 -13.29 7.63
C ASN A 38 -12.59 -12.32 8.43
N ASP A 39 -12.96 -12.74 9.63
CA ASP A 39 -13.61 -11.85 10.61
C ASP A 39 -12.62 -10.78 11.09
N ASN A 40 -13.15 -9.61 11.49
CA ASN A 40 -12.39 -8.44 11.94
C ASN A 40 -11.54 -7.72 10.89
N GLU A 41 -11.65 -8.09 9.62
CA GLU A 41 -11.05 -7.39 8.48
C GLU A 41 -12.01 -6.32 7.91
N PHE A 42 -11.44 -5.31 7.24
CA PHE A 42 -12.16 -4.29 6.51
C PHE A 42 -11.35 -3.80 5.31
N ILE A 43 -12.04 -3.27 4.30
CA ILE A 43 -11.43 -2.67 3.11
C ILE A 43 -11.61 -1.16 3.19
N LEU A 44 -10.53 -0.43 2.89
CA LEU A 44 -10.52 1.02 2.82
C LEU A 44 -10.34 1.51 1.39
N LYS A 45 -10.96 2.65 1.09
CA LYS A 45 -10.56 3.53 0.00
C LYS A 45 -9.54 4.53 0.55
N THR A 46 -8.31 4.45 0.07
CA THR A 46 -7.26 5.41 0.42
C THR A 46 -7.63 6.81 -0.06
N LEU A 47 -7.52 7.79 0.84
CA LEU A 47 -7.79 9.21 0.55
C LEU A 47 -6.49 10.01 0.48
N PHE A 48 -5.58 9.76 1.43
CA PHE A 48 -4.29 10.42 1.52
C PHE A 48 -3.21 9.42 1.95
N VAL A 49 -1.98 9.66 1.51
CA VAL A 49 -0.80 8.85 1.86
C VAL A 49 0.28 9.79 2.37
N SER A 50 0.92 9.42 3.48
CA SER A 50 2.07 10.13 4.02
C SER A 50 3.33 9.83 3.20
N VAL A 51 4.16 10.84 3.00
CA VAL A 51 5.45 10.70 2.32
C VAL A 51 6.55 11.13 3.28
N ASP A 52 7.13 10.14 3.95
CA ASP A 52 8.09 10.36 5.02
C ASP A 52 9.52 9.99 4.63
N PRO A 53 10.55 10.66 5.18
CA PRO A 53 11.95 10.35 4.89
C PRO A 53 12.34 8.90 5.15
N TYR A 54 11.70 8.23 6.13
CA TYR A 54 11.99 6.83 6.46
C TYR A 54 11.65 5.88 5.31
N LEU A 55 10.74 6.24 4.39
CA LEU A 55 10.37 5.39 3.25
C LEU A 55 11.57 5.08 2.35
N SER A 56 12.56 5.98 2.31
CA SER A 56 13.82 5.75 1.58
C SER A 56 14.64 4.56 2.10
N SER A 57 14.46 4.18 3.37
CA SER A 57 15.10 2.99 3.94
C SER A 57 14.56 1.70 3.32
N GLY A 58 13.30 1.71 2.88
CA GLY A 58 12.65 0.57 2.22
C GLY A 58 13.33 0.13 0.93
N LEU A 59 14.17 0.98 0.33
CA LEU A 59 14.97 0.68 -0.87
C LEU A 59 16.23 -0.15 -0.58
N LYS A 60 16.66 -0.22 0.68
CA LYS A 60 17.93 -0.87 1.08
C LYS A 60 17.70 -2.33 1.50
N LYS A 61 18.77 -3.12 1.43
CA LYS A 61 18.83 -4.41 2.13
C LYS A 61 18.98 -4.19 3.63
N SER A 62 18.38 -5.06 4.43
CA SER A 62 18.53 -5.02 5.89
C SER A 62 19.98 -5.33 6.29
N ALA A 63 20.42 -4.82 7.44
CA ALA A 63 21.74 -5.11 7.99
C ALA A 63 21.92 -6.60 8.39
N LEU A 64 20.80 -7.32 8.62
CA LEU A 64 20.79 -8.72 9.03
C LEU A 64 20.61 -9.69 7.84
N GLY A 65 20.61 -9.17 6.61
CA GLY A 65 20.24 -9.92 5.42
C GLY A 65 18.73 -9.88 5.18
N GLY A 66 18.34 -9.90 3.91
CA GLY A 66 16.94 -9.77 3.48
C GLY A 66 16.54 -8.36 3.05
N ASP A 67 15.37 -8.28 2.43
CA ASP A 67 14.79 -7.05 1.87
C ASP A 67 13.92 -6.35 2.92
N ILE A 68 14.09 -5.03 3.11
CA ILE A 68 13.21 -4.24 3.99
C ILE A 68 11.81 -4.19 3.38
N ASN A 69 11.72 -3.78 2.11
CA ASN A 69 10.53 -3.94 1.28
C ASN A 69 10.84 -4.96 0.18
N PRO A 70 10.22 -6.14 0.14
CA PRO A 70 10.46 -7.11 -0.92
C PRO A 70 10.14 -6.54 -2.31
N ILE A 71 10.86 -7.00 -3.34
CA ILE A 71 10.52 -6.64 -4.72
C ILE A 71 9.12 -7.20 -5.05
N GLY A 72 8.32 -6.40 -5.74
CA GLY A 72 6.97 -6.76 -6.17
C GLY A 72 5.89 -6.50 -5.12
N THR A 73 6.24 -6.05 -3.91
CA THR A 73 5.24 -5.71 -2.89
C THR A 73 4.83 -4.24 -2.98
N VAL A 74 3.57 -3.97 -2.62
CA VAL A 74 3.03 -2.61 -2.47
C VAL A 74 3.81 -1.84 -1.41
N GLN A 75 4.05 -0.56 -1.66
CA GLN A 75 4.66 0.34 -0.70
C GLN A 75 3.73 0.55 0.50
N ILE A 76 4.23 0.25 1.69
CA ILE A 76 3.54 0.53 2.96
C ILE A 76 3.91 1.94 3.42
N SER A 77 2.91 2.73 3.77
CA SER A 77 3.08 4.05 4.37
C SER A 77 1.88 4.37 5.27
N GLY A 78 2.04 5.36 6.14
CA GLY A 78 0.92 5.94 6.85
C GLY A 78 -0.12 6.50 5.87
N LEU A 79 -1.40 6.35 6.17
CA LEU A 79 -2.50 6.77 5.31
C LEU A 79 -3.71 7.28 6.10
N ILE A 80 -4.59 7.95 5.37
CA ILE A 80 -5.98 8.21 5.78
C ILE A 80 -6.88 7.51 4.77
N GLY A 81 -7.83 6.72 5.25
CA GLY A 81 -8.75 5.95 4.42
C GLY A 81 -10.18 6.03 4.92
N ARG A 82 -11.13 5.83 3.99
CA ARG A 82 -12.55 5.62 4.32
C ARG A 82 -12.89 4.15 4.15
N VAL A 83 -13.50 3.55 5.16
CA VAL A 83 -13.96 2.15 5.11
C VAL A 83 -15.07 2.02 4.09
N ILE A 84 -14.92 1.12 3.13
CA ILE A 84 -15.91 0.84 2.06
C ILE A 84 -16.58 -0.54 2.20
N GLU A 85 -15.96 -1.45 2.96
CA GLU A 85 -16.51 -2.76 3.32
C GLU A 85 -15.92 -3.17 4.67
N SER A 86 -16.69 -3.83 5.55
CA SER A 86 -16.20 -4.22 6.88
C SER A 86 -16.88 -5.48 7.41
N LYS A 87 -16.08 -6.38 7.97
CA LYS A 87 -16.50 -7.48 8.88
C LYS A 87 -16.05 -7.22 10.32
N ASN A 88 -15.80 -5.96 10.67
CA ASN A 88 -15.39 -5.54 12.01
C ASN A 88 -16.48 -4.62 12.60
N SER A 89 -17.16 -5.07 13.66
CA SER A 89 -18.26 -4.32 14.29
C SER A 89 -17.81 -3.00 14.95
N ASN A 90 -16.53 -2.87 15.30
CA ASN A 90 -15.97 -1.65 15.87
C ASN A 90 -15.56 -0.63 14.80
N ILE A 91 -15.49 -1.05 13.53
CA ILE A 91 -15.04 -0.22 12.40
C ILE A 91 -16.09 -0.32 11.29
N PRO A 92 -17.23 0.39 11.43
CA PRO A 92 -18.30 0.32 10.45
C PRO A 92 -17.91 0.99 9.12
N VAL A 93 -18.67 0.68 8.06
CA VAL A 93 -18.58 1.35 6.75
C VAL A 93 -18.72 2.87 6.92
N ASP A 94 -18.04 3.64 6.06
CA ASP A 94 -17.90 5.09 6.08
C ASP A 94 -17.06 5.68 7.23
N THR A 95 -16.55 4.85 8.15
CA THR A 95 -15.56 5.30 9.14
C THR A 95 -14.30 5.83 8.46
N ILE A 96 -13.78 6.96 8.95
CA ILE A 96 -12.45 7.46 8.57
C ILE A 96 -11.42 6.90 9.54
N VAL A 97 -10.40 6.25 9.00
CA VAL A 97 -9.32 5.62 9.76
C VAL A 97 -7.97 6.19 9.36
N THR A 98 -7.01 6.09 10.27
CA THR A 98 -5.59 6.37 10.03
C THR A 98 -4.76 5.20 10.54
N GLY A 99 -3.63 4.93 9.88
CA GLY A 99 -2.70 3.85 10.20
C GLY A 99 -1.52 3.85 9.25
#